data_AF-A0A5D4S3D9-F1
#
_entry.id   AF-A0A5D4S3D9-F1
#
_cell.length_a   1.000
_cell.length_b   1.000
_cell.length_c   1.000
_cell.angle_alpha   90.00
_cell.angle_beta   90.00
_cell.angle_gamma   90.00
#
_symmetry.space_group_name_H-M   'P 1'
#
loop_
_entity.id
_entity.type
_entity.pdbx_description
1 polymer ?
#
loop_
_entity_poly.entity_id
_entity_poly.type
_entity_poly.pdbx_seq_one_letter_code
_entity_poly.pdbx_strand_id
1 'polypeptide(L)'
;MGKIGLKLIVLGILIVLLIGLGVMKWMNGAHNGWLTIEEKFYPIDENTAQGVKTGREIDVAGHRCSITFSNETTYEVDCDRYLDYRVGEKVKITVEEGELIKIKRK
;
A
#
# COMPACT_ATOMS: atom_id res chain seq x y z
N MET A 1 24.92 -39.76 -1.63
CA MET A 1 24.84 -38.58 -0.73
C MET A 1 24.72 -39.06 0.70
N GLY A 2 25.72 -38.83 1.56
CA GLY A 2 25.66 -39.25 2.95
C GLY A 2 24.52 -38.54 3.70
N LYS A 3 23.99 -39.17 4.76
CA LYS A 3 22.91 -38.63 5.61
C LYS A 3 23.16 -37.19 6.09
N ILE A 4 24.44 -36.78 6.14
CA ILE A 4 24.91 -35.45 6.52
C ILE A 4 24.70 -34.42 5.39
N GLY A 5 24.94 -34.78 4.12
CA GLY A 5 24.75 -33.89 2.97
C GLY A 5 23.28 -33.55 2.72
N LEU A 6 22.38 -34.51 2.94
CA LEU A 6 20.93 -34.27 2.83
C LEU A 6 20.44 -33.28 3.90
N LYS A 7 20.93 -33.40 5.14
CA LYS A 7 20.57 -32.48 6.24
C LYS A 7 21.01 -31.04 5.95
N LEU A 8 22.19 -30.84 5.36
CA LEU A 8 22.68 -29.51 4.99
C LEU A 8 21.86 -28.87 3.86
N ILE A 9 21.41 -29.65 2.87
CA ILE A 9 20.53 -29.15 1.80
C ILE A 9 19.17 -28.73 2.36
N VAL A 10 18.57 -29.56 3.21
CA VAL A 10 17.29 -29.24 3.86
C VAL A 10 17.41 -28.00 4.73
N LEU A 11 18.51 -27.88 5.50
CA LEU A 11 18.76 -26.69 6.33
C LEU A 11 18.90 -25.42 5.46
N GLY A 12 19.60 -25.52 4.33
CA GLY A 12 19.74 -24.41 3.38
C GLY A 12 18.40 -23.93 2.82
N ILE A 13 17.54 -24.85 2.38
CA ILE A 13 16.19 -24.53 1.89
C ILE A 13 15.35 -23.87 2.98
N LEU A 14 15.42 -24.37 4.22
CA LEU A 14 14.67 -23.83 5.35
C LEU A 14 15.08 -22.38 5.65
N ILE A 15 16.38 -22.08 5.59
CA ILE A 15 16.91 -20.72 5.81
C ILE A 15 16.44 -19.77 4.71
N VAL A 16 16.48 -20.19 3.44
CA VAL A 16 15.99 -19.37 2.31
C VAL A 16 14.49 -19.07 2.46
N LEU A 17 13.70 -20.05 2.89
CA LEU A 17 12.26 -19.87 3.17
C LEU A 17 12.02 -18.84 4.29
N LEU A 18 12.77 -18.92 5.38
CA LEU A 18 12.65 -17.97 6.50
C LEU A 18 13.05 -16.54 6.08
N ILE A 19 14.11 -16.40 5.28
CA ILE A 19 14.53 -15.10 4.75
C ILE A 19 13.46 -14.53 3.81
N GLY A 20 12.92 -15.34 2.90
CA GLY A 20 11.85 -14.93 1.98
C GLY A 20 10.59 -14.45 2.71
N LEU A 21 10.16 -15.16 3.75
CA LEU A 21 9.03 -14.77 4.60
C LEU A 21 9.32 -13.46 5.38
N GLY A 22 10.56 -13.29 5.86
CA GLY A 22 11.00 -12.08 6.54
C GLY A 22 10.94 -10.83 5.64
N VAL A 23 11.43 -10.95 4.40
CA VAL A 23 11.41 -9.86 3.41
C VAL A 23 9.98 -9.49 3.02
N MET A 24 9.12 -10.48 2.75
CA MET A 24 7.70 -10.21 2.46
C MET A 24 7.01 -9.49 3.62
N LYS A 25 7.23 -9.92 4.85
CA LYS A 25 6.62 -9.30 6.03
C LYS A 25 7.11 -7.87 6.25
N TRP A 26 8.37 -7.58 5.95
CA TRP A 26 8.94 -6.24 6.09
C TRP A 26 8.37 -5.25 5.07
N MET A 27 8.18 -5.68 3.82
CA MET A 27 7.52 -4.85 2.80
C MET A 27 6.09 -4.47 3.21
N ASN A 28 5.32 -5.41 3.78
CA ASN A 28 3.97 -5.12 4.25
C ASN A 28 3.91 -4.15 5.45
N GLY A 29 4.96 -4.11 6.29
CA GLY A 29 5.00 -3.25 7.47
C GLY A 29 5.28 -1.77 7.19
N ALA A 30 5.91 -1.45 6.06
CA ALA A 30 6.34 -0.09 5.71
C ALA A 30 5.17 0.87 5.39
N HIS A 31 3.97 0.33 5.24
CA HIS A 31 2.79 1.08 4.81
C HIS A 31 1.98 1.66 5.98
N ASN A 32 2.33 1.36 7.23
CA ASN A 32 1.62 1.83 8.41
C ASN A 32 2.34 3.01 9.07
N GLY A 33 1.64 4.12 9.31
CA GLY A 33 2.26 5.27 9.97
C GLY A 33 1.57 6.60 9.78
N TRP A 34 2.24 7.65 10.24
CA TRP A 34 1.83 9.04 10.03
C TRP A 34 2.36 9.53 8.69
N LEU A 35 1.47 9.73 7.73
CA LEU A 35 1.79 10.19 6.39
C LEU A 35 0.96 11.42 6.03
N THR A 36 1.45 12.21 5.09
CA THR A 36 0.73 13.37 4.57
C THR A 36 -0.01 12.96 3.30
N ILE A 37 -1.26 13.41 3.15
CA ILE A 37 -2.01 13.24 1.90
C ILE A 37 -1.43 14.21 0.86
N GLU A 38 -0.86 13.71 -0.22
CA GLU A 38 -0.22 14.55 -1.24
C GLU A 38 -1.14 14.84 -2.43
N GLU A 39 -1.98 13.87 -2.80
CA GLU A 39 -2.90 13.95 -3.91
C GLU A 39 -4.14 13.11 -3.62
N LYS A 40 -5.29 13.57 -4.11
CA LYS A 40 -6.52 12.78 -4.19
C LYS A 40 -6.93 12.71 -5.65
N PHE A 41 -7.42 11.56 -6.06
CA PHE A 41 -7.93 11.29 -7.40
C PHE A 41 -9.40 10.95 -7.36
N TYR A 42 -10.15 11.55 -8.27
CA TYR A 42 -11.57 11.30 -8.43
C TYR A 42 -11.84 10.70 -9.80
N PRO A 43 -12.70 9.68 -9.90
CA PRO A 43 -13.02 9.04 -11.17
C PRO A 43 -13.63 10.06 -12.14
N ILE A 44 -13.11 10.08 -13.37
CA ILE A 44 -13.66 10.85 -14.50
C ILE A 44 -14.45 9.96 -15.44
N ASP A 45 -14.08 8.67 -15.52
CA ASP A 45 -14.79 7.63 -16.25
C ASP A 45 -14.69 6.28 -15.49
N GLU A 46 -14.96 5.16 -16.17
CA GLU A 46 -14.95 3.82 -15.56
C GLU A 46 -13.54 3.29 -15.28
N ASN A 47 -12.50 3.81 -15.94
CA ASN A 47 -11.14 3.28 -15.87
C ASN A 47 -10.10 4.33 -15.49
N THR A 48 -10.48 5.59 -15.40
CA THR A 48 -9.55 6.70 -15.18
C THR A 48 -10.03 7.61 -14.06
N ALA A 49 -9.08 8.05 -13.23
CA ALA A 49 -9.28 9.04 -12.19
C ALA A 49 -8.29 10.20 -12.33
N GLN A 50 -8.75 11.42 -12.06
CA GLN A 50 -7.96 12.65 -12.20
C GLN A 50 -7.60 13.25 -10.83
N GLY A 51 -6.34 13.65 -10.70
CA GLY A 51 -5.77 14.25 -9.50
C GLY A 51 -6.25 15.68 -9.29
N VAL A 52 -6.69 16.02 -8.08
CA VAL A 52 -7.24 17.36 -7.78
C VAL A 52 -6.20 18.46 -7.84
N LYS A 53 -4.94 18.19 -7.44
CA LYS A 53 -3.90 19.21 -7.35
C LYS A 53 -3.09 19.30 -8.64
N THR A 54 -2.75 18.15 -9.23
CA THR A 54 -1.89 18.11 -10.43
C THR A 54 -2.65 17.98 -11.75
N GLY A 55 -3.93 17.56 -11.72
CA GLY A 55 -4.67 17.22 -12.94
C GLY A 55 -4.18 15.95 -13.63
N ARG A 56 -3.24 15.21 -13.03
CA ARG A 56 -2.71 13.97 -13.62
C ARG A 56 -3.76 12.88 -13.61
N GLU A 57 -3.77 12.05 -14.64
CA GLU A 57 -4.67 10.92 -14.77
C GLU A 57 -3.97 9.62 -14.35
N ILE A 58 -4.72 8.74 -13.70
CA ILE A 58 -4.29 7.40 -13.35
C ILE A 58 -5.36 6.39 -13.76
N ASP A 59 -4.90 5.20 -14.14
CA ASP A 59 -5.79 4.07 -14.32
C ASP A 59 -6.29 3.58 -12.95
N VAL A 60 -7.58 3.33 -12.85
CA VAL A 60 -8.26 2.79 -11.67
C VAL A 60 -9.23 1.69 -12.09
N ALA A 61 -9.46 0.72 -11.21
CA ALA A 61 -10.47 -0.30 -11.46
C ALA A 61 -11.86 0.21 -11.05
N GLY A 62 -12.65 0.69 -12.02
CA GLY A 62 -14.01 1.16 -11.80
C GLY A 62 -14.09 2.58 -11.23
N HIS A 63 -15.26 2.94 -10.70
CA HIS A 63 -15.51 4.27 -10.10
C HIS A 63 -14.92 4.42 -8.68
N ARG A 64 -13.66 4.01 -8.49
CA ARG A 64 -12.96 4.16 -7.20
C ARG A 64 -12.15 5.45 -7.20
N CYS A 65 -12.03 6.04 -6.02
CA CYS A 65 -11.11 7.15 -5.79
C CYS A 65 -9.76 6.60 -5.38
N SER A 66 -8.71 7.42 -5.50
CA SER A 66 -7.38 7.03 -5.03
C SER A 66 -6.74 8.14 -4.23
N ILE A 67 -5.89 7.78 -3.28
CA ILE A 67 -5.16 8.73 -2.45
C ILE A 67 -3.67 8.40 -2.48
N THR A 68 -2.85 9.37 -2.87
CA THR A 68 -1.39 9.27 -2.77
C THR A 68 -0.92 9.92 -1.48
N PHE A 69 -0.06 9.21 -0.76
CA PHE A 69 0.57 9.68 0.47
C PHE A 69 2.03 10.06 0.27
N SER A 70 2.63 10.74 1.24
CA SER A 70 4.02 11.23 1.22
C SER A 70 5.11 10.16 1.16
N ASN A 71 4.74 8.87 1.13
CA ASN A 71 5.62 7.75 0.81
C ASN A 71 5.48 7.30 -0.64
N GLU A 72 4.91 8.15 -1.51
CA GLU A 72 4.65 7.93 -2.94
C GLU A 72 3.69 6.76 -3.22
N THR A 73 3.10 6.15 -2.19
CA THR A 73 2.18 5.03 -2.35
C THR A 73 0.76 5.54 -2.58
N THR A 74 0.08 4.95 -3.56
CA THR A 74 -1.31 5.26 -3.90
C THR A 74 -2.21 4.10 -3.53
N TYR A 75 -3.29 4.38 -2.80
CA TYR A 75 -4.29 3.39 -2.43
C TYR A 75 -5.64 3.74 -3.03
N GLU A 76 -6.33 2.75 -3.59
CA GLU A 76 -7.73 2.86 -3.97
C GLU A 76 -8.61 2.89 -2.72
N VAL A 77 -9.59 3.79 -2.72
CA VAL A 77 -10.51 4.03 -1.62
C VAL A 77 -11.91 4.25 -2.13
N ASP A 78 -12.88 4.00 -1.25
CA ASP A 78 -14.23 4.49 -1.45
C ASP A 78 -14.23 6.03 -1.44
N CYS A 79 -14.77 6.63 -2.49
CA CYS A 79 -14.83 8.08 -2.66
C CYS A 79 -15.53 8.78 -1.50
N ASP A 80 -16.57 8.18 -0.93
CA ASP A 80 -17.41 8.81 0.09
C ASP A 80 -16.78 8.74 1.48
N ARG A 81 -15.99 7.69 1.73
CA ARG A 81 -15.48 7.35 3.07
C ARG A 81 -14.43 8.33 3.60
N TYR A 82 -13.72 9.04 2.72
CA TYR A 82 -12.61 9.93 3.09
C TYR A 82 -12.72 11.32 2.44
N LEU A 83 -13.94 11.79 2.19
CA LEU A 83 -14.21 13.12 1.64
C LEU A 83 -13.74 14.24 2.56
N ASP A 84 -13.84 14.04 3.88
CA ASP A 84 -13.51 15.06 4.87
C ASP A 84 -12.00 15.32 5.00
N TYR A 85 -11.15 14.41 4.52
CA TYR A 85 -9.71 14.57 4.51
C TYR A 85 -9.23 15.41 3.33
N ARG A 86 -8.37 16.40 3.62
CA ARG A 86 -7.82 17.37 2.66
C ARG A 86 -6.39 17.01 2.27
N VAL A 87 -6.03 17.38 1.04
CA VAL A 87 -4.64 17.35 0.58
C VAL A 87 -3.80 18.28 1.46
N GLY A 88 -2.64 17.80 1.89
CA GLY A 88 -1.74 18.44 2.84
C GLY A 88 -1.96 18.04 4.30
N GLU A 89 -3.02 17.30 4.63
CA GLU A 89 -3.24 16.84 6.00
C GLU A 89 -2.32 15.67 6.37
N LYS A 90 -1.78 15.72 7.59
CA LYS A 90 -1.04 14.61 8.19
C LYS A 90 -1.99 13.68 8.93
N VAL A 91 -2.05 12.44 8.49
CA VAL A 91 -2.99 11.42 8.99
C VAL A 91 -2.24 10.14 9.34
N LYS A 92 -2.79 9.37 10.28
CA LYS A 92 -2.31 8.03 10.55
C LYS A 92 -3.06 7.05 9.66
N ILE A 93 -2.34 6.33 8.81
CA ILE A 93 -2.91 5.27 7.98
C ILE A 93 -2.71 3.89 8.60
N THR A 94 -3.66 3.01 8.32
CA THR A 94 -3.59 1.58 8.62
C THR A 94 -3.90 0.81 7.35
N VAL A 95 -2.96 -0.02 6.95
CA VAL A 95 -2.95 -0.85 5.75
C VAL A 95 -2.85 -2.30 6.20
N GLU A 96 -3.74 -3.13 5.68
CA GLU A 96 -3.76 -4.58 5.90
C GLU A 96 -3.90 -5.24 4.52
N GLU A 97 -3.10 -6.28 4.27
CA GLU A 97 -3.11 -7.04 3.00
C GLU A 97 -2.92 -6.17 1.74
N GLY A 98 -2.28 -5.00 1.87
CA GLY A 98 -2.06 -4.06 0.76
C GLY A 98 -3.18 -3.05 0.55
N GLU A 99 -4.28 -3.14 1.32
CA GLU A 99 -5.43 -2.24 1.23
C GLU A 99 -5.47 -1.23 2.37
N LEU A 100 -5.91 0.00 2.06
CA LEU A 100 -6.08 1.05 3.06
C LEU A 100 -7.36 0.83 3.89
N ILE A 101 -7.21 0.22 5.06
CA ILE A 101 -8.33 -0.08 5.94
C ILE A 101 -8.73 1.14 6.79
N LYS A 102 -7.80 2.05 7.12
CA LYS A 102 -8.14 3.16 8.00
C LYS A 102 -7.29 4.40 7.78
N ILE A 103 -7.94 5.56 7.94
CA ILE A 103 -7.29 6.87 8.11
C ILE A 103 -7.79 7.45 9.44
N LYS A 104 -6.90 8.05 10.23
CA LYS A 104 -7.23 8.77 11.47
C LYS A 104 -6.50 10.12 11.54
N ARG A 105 -7.18 11.13 12.09
CA ARG A 105 -6.53 12.36 12.58
C ARG A 105 -5.95 12.14 13.99
N LYS A 106 -5.10 13.07 14.42
CA LYS A 106 -4.57 13.12 15.79
C LYS A 106 -5.66 13.52 16.79
#